data_AF-L0E219-F1
#
_entry.id   AF-L0E219-F1
#
_cell.length_a   1.000
_cell.length_b   1.000
_cell.length_c   1.000
_cell.angle_alpha   90.00
_cell.angle_beta   90.00
_cell.angle_gamma   90.00
#
_symmetry.space_group_name_H-M   'P 1'
#
loop_
_entity.id
_entity.type
_entity.pdbx_description
1 polymer ?
#
loop_
_entity_poly.entity_id
_entity_poly.type
_entity_poly.pdbx_seq_one_letter_code
_entity_poly.pdbx_strand_id
1 'polypeptide(L)' 'MLPLDKDFGELAILKGAPHAGILRLSGLSLSEHASSTLAVLDRHGEELEQGALITVTPGRLRIRHPR' A
#
# COMPACT_ATOMS: atom_id res chain seq x y z
N MET A 1 12.74 -14.66 10.94
CA MET A 1 11.84 -13.51 10.74
C MET A 1 12.69 -12.35 10.23
N LEU A 2 12.63 -12.07 8.94
CA LEU A 2 13.29 -10.89 8.36
C LEU A 2 12.36 -9.69 8.61
N PRO A 3 12.82 -8.56 9.16
CA PRO A 3 11.97 -7.40 9.42
C PRO A 3 11.70 -6.64 8.12
N LEU A 4 11.02 -7.29 7.17
CA LEU A 4 10.67 -6.73 5.85
C LEU A 4 9.66 -5.57 5.94
N ASP A 5 9.15 -5.30 7.14
CA ASP A 5 8.11 -4.31 7.40
C ASP A 5 8.64 -2.91 7.71
N LYS A 6 9.87 -2.84 8.27
CA LYS A 6 10.38 -1.58 8.80
C LYS A 6 10.78 -0.61 7.70
N ASP A 7 11.38 -1.12 6.62
CA ASP A 7 11.96 -0.30 5.56
C ASP A 7 10.90 0.40 4.68
N PHE A 8 9.75 -0.23 4.43
CA PHE A 8 8.66 0.41 3.67
C PHE A 8 7.96 1.51 4.48
N GLY A 9 7.78 1.28 5.78
CA GLY A 9 7.31 2.31 6.70
C GLY A 9 8.30 3.47 6.77
N GLU A 10 9.61 3.18 6.79
CA GLU A 10 10.66 4.20 6.81
C GLU A 10 10.71 5.03 5.51
N LEU A 11 10.58 4.38 4.34
CA LEU A 11 10.55 5.06 3.05
C LEU A 11 9.32 5.97 2.89
N ALA A 12 8.15 5.49 3.29
CA ALA A 12 6.89 6.23 3.18
C ALA A 12 6.74 7.35 4.24
N ILE A 13 7.20 7.11 5.47
CA ILE A 13 6.93 7.99 6.62
C ILE A 13 8.14 8.87 6.97
N LEU A 14 9.37 8.35 6.83
CA LEU A 14 10.57 8.96 7.43
C LEU A 14 11.33 9.89 6.49
N LYS A 15 11.16 9.76 5.16
CA LYS A 15 11.86 10.63 4.19
C LYS A 15 11.02 11.74 3.57
N GLY A 16 9.69 11.72 3.69
CA GLY A 16 8.82 12.72 3.05
C GLY A 16 9.10 12.90 1.55
N ALA A 17 9.69 11.89 0.92
CA ALA A 17 10.05 11.96 -0.48
C ALA A 17 8.76 11.88 -1.29
N PRO A 18 8.51 12.78 -2.24
CA PRO A 18 7.30 12.74 -3.05
C PRO A 18 7.24 11.39 -3.77
N HIS A 19 6.21 10.61 -3.46
CA HIS A 19 5.92 9.32 -4.10
C HIS A 19 4.46 9.32 -4.56
N ALA A 20 4.19 8.67 -5.69
CA ALA A 20 2.85 8.52 -6.26
C ALA A 20 2.00 7.45 -5.51
N GLY A 21 2.16 7.37 -4.19
CA GLY A 21 1.51 6.36 -3.34
C GLY A 21 2.22 5.01 -3.32
N ILE A 22 1.87 4.18 -2.34
CA ILE A 22 2.43 2.83 -2.17
C ILE A 22 1.27 1.86 -1.89
N LEU A 23 1.16 0.81 -2.71
CA LEU A 23 0.26 -0.32 -2.47
C LEU A 23 1.07 -1.49 -1.92
N ARG A 24 0.69 -1.95 -0.72
CA ARG A 24 1.25 -3.13 -0.07
C ARG A 24 0.21 -4.25 0.01
N LEU A 25 0.54 -5.39 -0.58
CA LEU A 25 -0.23 -6.62 -0.50
C LEU A 25 0.47 -7.59 0.46
N SER A 26 -0.24 -8.10 1.47
CA SER A 26 0.36 -8.99 2.47
C SER A 26 -0.58 -10.13 2.86
N GLY A 27 -0.05 -11.35 2.90
CA GLY A 27 -0.81 -12.55 3.29
C GLY A 27 -1.87 -12.99 2.28
N LEU A 28 -1.82 -12.48 1.04
CA LEU A 28 -2.73 -12.82 -0.04
C LEU A 28 -2.12 -13.93 -0.92
N SER A 29 -2.97 -14.78 -1.50
CA SER A 29 -2.57 -15.70 -2.57
C SER A 29 -2.27 -14.95 -3.87
N LEU A 30 -1.61 -15.61 -4.83
CA LEU A 30 -1.28 -15.00 -6.12
C LEU A 30 -2.53 -14.54 -6.90
N SER A 31 -3.63 -15.29 -6.80
CA SER A 31 -4.91 -14.91 -7.42
C SER A 31 -5.49 -13.65 -6.76
N GLU A 32 -5.42 -13.58 -5.43
CA GLU A 32 -5.88 -12.43 -4.67
C GLU A 32 -4.99 -11.20 -4.87
N HIS A 33 -3.71 -11.37 -5.21
CA HIS A 33 -2.83 -10.26 -5.55
C HIS A 33 -3.37 -9.51 -6.77
N ALA A 34 -3.62 -10.22 -7.87
CA ALA A 34 -4.08 -9.59 -9.12
C ALA A 34 -5.43 -8.89 -8.93
N SER A 35 -6.40 -9.57 -8.31
CA SER A 35 -7.73 -9.00 -8.09
C SER A 35 -7.70 -7.82 -7.11
N SER A 36 -6.90 -7.90 -6.05
CA SER A 36 -6.75 -6.81 -5.08
C SER A 36 -6.03 -5.61 -5.68
N THR A 37 -4.99 -5.82 -6.50
CA THR A 37 -4.31 -4.72 -7.21
C THR A 37 -5.29 -3.96 -8.09
N LEU A 38 -6.05 -4.67 -8.94
CA LEU A 38 -7.02 -4.04 -9.82
C LEU A 38 -8.11 -3.30 -9.02
N ALA A 39 -8.65 -3.92 -7.98
CA ALA A 39 -9.67 -3.29 -7.14
C ALA A 39 -9.17 -2.03 -6.42
N VAL A 40 -7.91 -2.01 -5.97
CA VAL A 40 -7.32 -0.83 -5.34
C VAL A 40 -7.05 0.26 -6.35
N LEU A 41 -6.49 -0.06 -7.51
CA LEU A 41 -6.22 0.94 -8.55
C LEU A 41 -7.52 1.59 -9.06
N ASP A 42 -8.59 0.81 -9.21
CA ASP A 42 -9.90 1.30 -9.66
C ASP A 42 -10.58 2.21 -8.63
N ARG A 43 -10.49 1.87 -7.34
CA ARG A 43 -11.26 2.56 -6.28
C ARG A 43 -10.48 3.60 -5.49
N HIS A 44 -9.15 3.46 -5.46
CA HIS A 44 -8.25 4.26 -4.63
C HIS A 44 -7.05 4.82 -5.41
N GLY A 45 -7.18 4.89 -6.74
CA GLY A 45 -6.14 5.44 -7.61
C GLY A 45 -5.82 6.90 -7.27
N GLU A 46 -6.83 7.71 -6.97
CA GLU A 46 -6.64 9.13 -6.60
C GLU A 46 -5.88 9.27 -5.28
N GLU A 47 -6.23 8.47 -4.26
CA GLU A 47 -5.49 8.46 -3.00
C GLU A 47 -4.04 8.02 -3.19
N LEU A 48 -3.80 7.05 -4.07
CA LEU A 48 -2.43 6.65 -4.44
C LEU A 48 -1.70 7.82 -5.11
N GLU A 49 -2.27 8.47 -6.12
CA GLU A 49 -1.67 9.65 -6.77
C GLU A 49 -1.35 10.77 -5.77
N GLN A 50 -2.17 10.95 -4.74
CA GLN A 50 -1.96 11.89 -3.64
C GLN A 50 -0.92 11.42 -2.61
N GLY A 51 -0.28 10.28 -2.81
CA GLY A 51 0.78 9.76 -1.94
C GLY A 51 0.31 8.82 -0.83
N ALA A 52 -0.89 8.24 -0.90
CA ALA A 52 -1.36 7.35 0.15
C ALA A 52 -0.57 6.03 0.22
N LEU A 53 -0.40 5.52 1.44
CA LEU A 53 0.05 4.16 1.71
C LEU A 53 -1.18 3.27 1.97
N ILE A 54 -1.49 2.40 1.01
CA ILE A 54 -2.60 1.44 1.09
C ILE A 54 -2.04 0.07 1.40
N THR A 55 -2.56 -0.56 2.46
CA THR A 55 -2.21 -1.94 2.82
C THR A 55 -3.45 -2.82 2.70
N VAL A 56 -3.32 -3.89 1.92
CA VAL A 56 -4.34 -4.93 1.77
C VAL A 56 -3.84 -6.20 2.43
N THR A 57 -4.66 -6.73 3.33
CA THR A 57 -4.53 -8.05 3.93
C THR A 57 -5.83 -8.81 3.70
N PRO A 58 -5.88 -10.15 3.87
CA PRO A 58 -7.13 -10.89 3.75
C PRO A 58 -8.27 -10.24 4.54
N GLY A 59 -9.34 -9.85 3.84
CA GLY A 59 -10.54 -9.23 4.42
C GLY A 59 -10.37 -7.82 5.02
N ARG A 60 -9.23 -7.16 4.85
CA ARG A 60 -9.00 -5.83 5.46
C ARG A 60 -8.16 -4.93 4.57
N LEU A 61 -8.63 -3.69 4.42
CA LEU A 61 -7.94 -2.62 3.72
C LEU A 61 -7.66 -1.46 4.69
N ARG A 62 -6.44 -0.94 4.67
CA ARG A 62 -6.02 0.20 5.49
C ARG A 62 -5.39 1.27 4.60
N ILE A 63 -5.90 2.49 4.68
CA ILE A 63 -5.38 3.66 3.95
C ILE A 63 -4.72 4.60 4.96
N ARG A 64 -3.56 5.14 4.60
CA ARG A 64 -2.89 6.23 5.32
C ARG A 64 -2.51 7.31 4.32
N HIS A 65 -3.05 8.51 4.48
CA HIS A 65 -2.65 9.66 3.68
C HIS A 65 -1.33 10.25 4.19
N PRO A 66 -0.51 10.84 3.31
CA PRO A 66 0.64 11.62 3.72
C PRO A 66 0.18 12.86 4.50
N ARG A 67 1.04 13.38 5.36
CA ARG A 67 0.79 14.62 6.12
C ARG A 67 1.37 15.82 5.40
#